data_AF-A0A966REJ2-F1
#
_entry.id   AF-A0A966REJ2-F1
#
_cell.length_a   1.000
_cell.length_b   1.000
_cell.length_c   1.000
_cell.angle_alpha   90.00
_cell.angle_beta   90.00
_cell.angle_gamma   90.00
#
_symmetry.space_group_name_H-M   'P 1'
#
loop_
_entity.id
_entity.type
_entity.pdbx_description
1 polymer ?
#
loop_
_entity_poly.entity_id
_entity_poly.type
_entity_poly.pdbx_seq_one_letter_code
_entity_poly.pdbx_strand_id
1 'polypeptide(L)'
;MTPTDRTKKWQDGLANFSRTVENLELSVATPVREKRDLSGIIKDFELAYELAWKQLRTLLQIKGHQADGARDIFKKAWQLGILQDESLWLNIIDDQNATVHTYDENKARQMADRIKSNYFPAFKKLLDDMRSQMRARIYHICFPDSWKAQLGATSYADASLDAEGFIHCSMKEQLDATLGRYFRDAPELLILEILPSAVAQDLRMEPAPHSQERFPHIYGAVPKSAILKVHRFDWKKTAREIIEEST
;
A
#
# COMPACT_ATOMS: atom_id res chain seq x y z
N MET A 1 18.37 -1.81 5.81
CA MET A 1 17.45 -1.01 5.00
C MET A 1 16.57 -0.19 5.93
N THR A 2 16.55 1.12 5.74
CA THR A 2 15.65 2.04 6.45
C THR A 2 14.19 1.83 6.01
N PRO A 3 13.18 2.34 6.75
CA PRO A 3 11.77 2.31 6.31
C PRO A 3 11.56 2.93 4.91
N THR A 4 12.28 4.01 4.63
CA THR A 4 12.29 4.69 3.32
C THR A 4 12.85 3.79 2.22
N ASP A 5 13.98 3.11 2.47
CA ASP A 5 14.57 2.19 1.49
C ASP A 5 13.64 1.00 1.19
N ARG A 6 12.94 0.49 2.21
CA ARG A 6 11.96 -0.59 2.05
C ARG A 6 10.77 -0.14 1.20
N THR A 7 10.30 1.09 1.42
CA THR A 7 9.20 1.68 0.66
C THR A 7 9.58 1.83 -0.81
N LYS A 8 10.78 2.36 -1.11
CA LYS A 8 11.28 2.45 -2.49
C LYS A 8 11.44 1.06 -3.14
N LYS A 9 12.05 0.11 -2.43
CA LYS A 9 12.17 -1.29 -2.91
C LYS A 9 10.80 -1.89 -3.22
N TRP A 10 9.79 -1.60 -2.40
CA TRP A 10 8.43 -2.07 -2.63
C TRP A 10 7.80 -1.43 -3.87
N GLN A 11 8.02 -0.14 -4.11
CA GLN A 11 7.58 0.54 -5.34
C GLN A 11 8.17 -0.12 -6.59
N ASP A 12 9.48 -0.32 -6.63
CA ASP A 12 10.17 -0.96 -7.74
C ASP A 12 9.70 -2.41 -7.94
N GLY A 13 9.52 -3.14 -6.83
CA GLY A 13 9.01 -4.51 -6.84
C GLY A 13 7.56 -4.61 -7.35
N LEU A 14 6.71 -3.64 -7.01
CA LEU A 14 5.32 -3.60 -7.44
C LEU A 14 5.21 -3.32 -8.94
N ALA A 15 6.11 -2.52 -9.52
CA ALA A 15 6.18 -2.32 -10.96
C ALA A 15 6.53 -3.61 -11.72
N ASN A 16 7.39 -4.46 -11.15
CA ASN A 16 7.67 -5.78 -11.72
C ASN A 16 6.47 -6.72 -11.61
N PHE A 17 5.83 -6.77 -10.44
CA PHE A 17 4.65 -7.59 -10.21
C PHE A 17 3.51 -7.19 -11.17
N SER A 18 3.29 -5.89 -11.36
CA SER A 18 2.33 -5.34 -12.32
C SER A 18 2.50 -5.93 -13.72
N ARG A 19 3.72 -5.83 -14.27
CA ARG A 19 4.03 -6.32 -15.62
C ARG A 19 3.80 -7.83 -15.75
N THR A 20 4.10 -8.59 -14.70
CA THR A 20 3.85 -10.04 -14.69
C THR A 20 2.36 -10.37 -14.64
N VAL A 21 1.55 -9.61 -13.88
CA VAL A 21 0.09 -9.79 -13.86
C VAL A 21 -0.52 -9.41 -15.21
N GLU A 22 -0.01 -8.36 -15.87
CA GLU A 22 -0.42 -7.97 -17.23
C GLU A 22 -0.09 -9.08 -18.26
N ASN A 23 1.09 -9.69 -18.18
CA ASN A 23 1.43 -10.83 -19.02
C ASN A 23 0.52 -12.04 -18.76
N LEU A 24 0.23 -12.34 -17.48
CA LEU A 24 -0.70 -13.40 -17.13
C LEU A 24 -2.11 -13.12 -17.68
N GLU A 25 -2.58 -11.86 -17.62
CA GLU A 25 -3.85 -11.44 -18.22
C GLU A 25 -3.91 -11.74 -19.72
N LEU A 26 -2.83 -11.42 -20.45
CA LEU A 26 -2.70 -11.73 -21.87
C LEU A 26 -2.72 -13.25 -22.13
N SER A 27 -1.99 -14.02 -21.33
CA SER A 27 -1.91 -15.48 -21.46
C SER A 27 -3.26 -16.15 -21.19
N VAL A 28 -4.01 -15.74 -20.16
CA VAL A 28 -5.33 -16.34 -19.86
C VAL A 28 -6.44 -15.86 -20.81
N ALA A 29 -6.29 -14.69 -21.43
CA ALA A 29 -7.21 -14.17 -22.44
C ALA A 29 -7.00 -14.83 -23.81
N THR A 30 -5.80 -15.31 -24.10
CA THR A 30 -5.47 -15.96 -25.38
C THR A 30 -6.09 -17.36 -25.48
N PRO A 31 -6.75 -17.72 -26.61
CA PRO A 31 -7.28 -19.06 -26.79
C PRO A 31 -6.18 -20.14 -26.79
N VAL A 32 -6.38 -21.21 -26.02
CA VAL A 32 -5.49 -22.37 -26.01
C VAL A 32 -5.70 -23.18 -27.30
N ARG A 33 -4.69 -23.22 -28.16
CA ARG A 33 -4.70 -23.97 -29.43
C ARG A 33 -3.76 -25.18 -29.39
N GLU A 34 -2.67 -25.06 -28.66
CA GLU A 34 -1.61 -26.06 -28.57
C GLU A 34 -1.15 -26.24 -27.12
N LYS A 35 -0.51 -27.38 -26.82
CA LYS A 35 0.02 -27.67 -25.48
C LYS A 35 0.97 -26.59 -24.95
N ARG A 36 1.71 -25.90 -25.83
CA ARG A 36 2.62 -24.81 -25.44
C ARG A 36 1.90 -23.60 -24.82
N ASP A 37 0.64 -23.37 -25.17
CA ASP A 37 -0.13 -22.24 -24.64
C ASP A 37 -0.44 -22.48 -23.16
N LEU A 38 -0.72 -23.74 -22.78
CA LEU A 38 -0.87 -24.16 -21.38
C LEU A 38 0.41 -23.91 -20.58
N SER A 39 1.57 -24.26 -21.15
CA SER A 39 2.87 -24.02 -20.51
C SER A 39 3.14 -22.52 -20.31
N GLY A 40 2.72 -21.66 -21.25
CA GLY A 40 2.82 -20.20 -21.11
C GLY A 40 1.99 -19.68 -19.93
N ILE A 41 0.72 -20.06 -19.84
CA ILE A 41 -0.17 -19.68 -18.73
C ILE A 41 0.41 -20.12 -17.38
N ILE A 42 0.87 -21.38 -17.29
CA ILE A 42 1.46 -21.91 -16.05
C ILE A 42 2.73 -21.15 -15.70
N LYS A 43 3.55 -20.77 -16.69
CA LYS A 43 4.79 -20.05 -16.42
C LYS A 43 4.55 -18.63 -15.92
N ASP A 44 3.62 -17.91 -16.53
CA ASP A 44 3.24 -16.57 -16.07
C ASP A 44 2.62 -16.61 -14.67
N PHE A 45 1.85 -17.67 -14.35
CA PHE A 45 1.35 -17.93 -13.00
C PHE A 45 2.48 -18.13 -11.99
N GLU A 46 3.48 -18.97 -12.28
CA GLU A 46 4.63 -19.18 -11.38
C GLU A 46 5.37 -17.88 -11.08
N LEU A 47 5.56 -17.04 -12.10
CA LEU A 47 6.20 -15.73 -11.95
C LEU A 47 5.33 -14.79 -11.12
N ALA A 48 4.01 -14.76 -11.36
CA ALA A 48 3.06 -13.93 -10.61
C ALA A 48 3.05 -14.32 -9.14
N TYR A 49 2.99 -15.63 -8.83
CA TYR A 49 3.11 -16.16 -7.48
C TYR A 49 4.40 -15.71 -6.81
N GLU A 50 5.55 -15.92 -7.48
CA GLU A 50 6.86 -15.62 -6.93
C GLU A 50 7.02 -14.14 -6.56
N LEU A 51 6.50 -13.26 -7.40
CA LEU A 51 6.52 -11.82 -7.14
C LEU A 51 5.49 -11.40 -6.09
N ALA A 52 4.30 -12.00 -6.08
CA ALA A 52 3.25 -11.68 -5.11
C ALA A 52 3.73 -11.89 -3.67
N TRP A 53 4.30 -13.06 -3.34
CA TRP A 53 4.76 -13.32 -1.98
C TRP A 53 5.97 -12.45 -1.59
N LYS A 54 6.84 -12.08 -2.55
CA LYS A 54 7.93 -11.12 -2.32
C LYS A 54 7.43 -9.71 -2.02
N GLN A 55 6.39 -9.25 -2.73
CA GLN A 55 5.78 -7.95 -2.47
C GLN A 55 5.05 -7.93 -1.13
N LEU A 56 4.30 -8.99 -0.81
CA LEU A 56 3.68 -9.15 0.50
C LEU A 56 4.73 -9.16 1.62
N ARG A 57 5.85 -9.87 1.45
CA ARG A 57 6.95 -9.85 2.42
C ARG A 57 7.44 -8.44 2.69
N THR A 58 7.69 -7.69 1.63
CA THR A 58 8.21 -6.32 1.75
C THR A 58 7.20 -5.41 2.44
N LEU A 59 5.91 -5.54 2.11
CA LEU A 59 4.83 -4.80 2.76
C LEU A 59 4.71 -5.14 4.26
N LEU A 60 4.79 -6.43 4.62
CA LEU A 60 4.79 -6.85 6.03
C LEU A 60 5.97 -6.25 6.78
N GLN A 61 7.17 -6.23 6.19
CA GLN A 61 8.37 -5.63 6.79
C GLN A 61 8.25 -4.10 6.95
N ILE A 62 7.55 -3.42 6.04
CA ILE A 62 7.23 -1.99 6.17
C ILE A 62 6.27 -1.76 7.35
N LYS A 63 5.29 -2.65 7.53
CA LYS A 63 4.34 -2.63 8.65
C LYS A 63 4.93 -3.18 9.98
N GLY A 64 6.23 -3.44 10.04
CA GLY A 64 6.90 -3.93 11.26
C GLY A 64 6.70 -5.41 11.57
N HIS A 65 6.17 -6.20 10.64
CA HIS A 65 5.96 -7.64 10.80
C HIS A 65 7.08 -8.46 10.14
N GLN A 66 7.39 -9.61 10.76
CA GLN A 66 8.30 -10.62 10.22
C GLN A 66 7.52 -11.89 9.87
N ALA A 67 7.87 -12.52 8.76
CA ALA A 67 7.36 -13.80 8.30
C ALA A 67 8.36 -14.41 7.30
N ASP A 68 8.53 -15.73 7.35
CA ASP A 68 9.49 -16.46 6.54
C ASP A 68 8.81 -17.55 5.69
N GLY A 69 9.17 -17.60 4.41
CA GLY A 69 8.52 -18.49 3.46
C GLY A 69 7.13 -18.02 3.01
N ALA A 70 6.71 -18.45 1.82
CA ALA A 70 5.51 -17.95 1.17
C ALA A 70 4.25 -18.21 2.02
N ARG A 71 4.09 -19.41 2.58
CA ARG A 71 2.90 -19.79 3.37
C ARG A 71 2.68 -18.89 4.58
N ASP A 72 3.72 -18.62 5.35
CA ASP A 72 3.61 -17.75 6.54
C ASP A 72 3.34 -16.29 6.16
N ILE A 73 3.93 -15.83 5.05
CA ILE A 73 3.68 -14.49 4.50
C ILE A 73 2.22 -14.33 4.10
N PHE A 74 1.65 -15.26 3.33
CA PHE A 74 0.24 -15.22 2.92
C PHE A 74 -0.68 -15.28 4.14
N LYS A 75 -0.43 -16.20 5.08
CA LYS A 75 -1.21 -16.33 6.30
C LYS A 75 -1.19 -15.05 7.14
N LYS A 76 -0.01 -14.46 7.33
CA LYS A 76 0.13 -13.20 8.08
C LYS A 76 -0.58 -12.05 7.37
N ALA A 77 -0.48 -11.97 6.05
CA ALA A 77 -1.17 -10.94 5.27
C ALA A 77 -2.70 -11.07 5.39
N TRP A 78 -3.25 -12.28 5.38
CA TRP A 78 -4.67 -12.52 5.65
C TRP A 78 -5.08 -12.12 7.08
N GLN A 79 -4.32 -12.53 8.10
CA GLN A 79 -4.59 -12.17 9.50
C GLN A 79 -4.62 -10.66 9.76
N LEU A 80 -3.86 -9.89 8.97
CA LEU A 80 -3.80 -8.43 9.03
C LEU A 80 -4.84 -7.76 8.12
N GLY A 81 -5.70 -8.53 7.45
CA GLY A 81 -6.72 -8.04 6.52
C GLY A 81 -6.17 -7.49 5.20
N ILE A 82 -4.88 -7.70 4.90
CA ILE A 82 -4.25 -7.30 3.62
C ILE A 82 -4.78 -8.18 2.49
N LEU A 83 -4.98 -9.46 2.77
CA LEU A 83 -5.59 -10.42 1.85
C LEU A 83 -6.99 -10.80 2.33
N GLN A 84 -7.84 -11.11 1.37
CA GLN A 84 -9.14 -11.74 1.58
C GLN A 84 -9.06 -13.20 1.13
N ASP A 85 -9.92 -14.05 1.70
CA ASP A 85 -10.05 -15.49 1.37
C ASP A 85 -8.76 -16.31 1.59
N GLU A 86 -8.55 -16.80 2.82
CA GLU A 86 -7.39 -17.66 3.15
C GLU A 86 -7.35 -18.94 2.31
N SER A 87 -8.50 -19.57 2.07
CA SER A 87 -8.59 -20.85 1.36
C SER A 87 -8.12 -20.73 -0.08
N LEU A 88 -8.46 -19.63 -0.76
CA LEU A 88 -7.98 -19.36 -2.12
C LEU A 88 -6.45 -19.29 -2.19
N TRP A 89 -5.81 -18.56 -1.28
CA TRP A 89 -4.35 -18.41 -1.26
C TRP A 89 -3.62 -19.69 -0.84
N LEU A 90 -4.21 -20.49 0.05
CA LEU A 90 -3.68 -21.82 0.36
C LEU A 90 -3.71 -22.74 -0.87
N ASN A 91 -4.82 -22.73 -1.63
CA ASN A 91 -4.91 -23.48 -2.88
C ASN A 91 -3.86 -23.02 -3.91
N ILE A 92 -3.63 -21.71 -4.04
CA ILE A 92 -2.58 -21.16 -4.92
C ILE A 92 -1.19 -21.70 -4.55
N ILE A 93 -0.86 -21.77 -3.26
CA ILE A 93 0.42 -22.29 -2.78
C ILE A 93 0.56 -23.77 -3.13
N ASP A 94 -0.48 -24.56 -2.86
CA ASP A 94 -0.48 -26.00 -3.11
C ASP A 94 -0.35 -26.29 -4.62
N ASP A 95 -1.07 -25.54 -5.45
CA ASP A 95 -0.99 -25.66 -6.91
C ASP A 95 0.34 -25.16 -7.48
N GLN A 96 0.96 -24.15 -6.88
CA GLN A 96 2.32 -23.73 -7.26
C GLN A 96 3.34 -24.85 -7.00
N ASN A 97 3.25 -25.56 -5.88
CA ASN A 97 4.11 -26.71 -5.63
C ASN A 97 3.84 -27.86 -6.62
N ALA A 98 2.63 -27.95 -7.16
CA ALA A 98 2.22 -28.99 -8.10
C ALA A 98 2.57 -28.68 -9.58
N THR A 99 3.06 -27.48 -9.92
CA THR A 99 3.37 -27.12 -11.33
C THR A 99 4.46 -28.01 -11.93
N VAL A 100 5.38 -28.53 -11.10
CA VAL A 100 6.42 -29.48 -11.53
C VAL A 100 5.84 -30.78 -12.11
N HIS A 101 4.56 -31.07 -11.88
CA HIS A 101 3.86 -32.25 -12.37
C HIS A 101 2.98 -31.99 -13.61
N THR A 102 3.06 -30.80 -14.22
CA THR A 102 2.24 -30.43 -15.40
C THR A 102 2.83 -30.86 -16.74
N TYR A 103 3.70 -31.88 -16.75
CA TYR A 103 4.14 -32.54 -18.00
C TYR A 103 3.00 -33.32 -18.67
N ASP A 104 2.02 -33.77 -17.89
CA ASP A 104 0.76 -34.35 -18.35
C ASP A 104 -0.20 -33.25 -18.85
N GLU A 105 -0.75 -33.45 -20.05
CA GLU A 105 -1.57 -32.42 -20.71
C GLU A 105 -2.91 -32.19 -20.00
N ASN A 106 -3.54 -33.24 -19.47
CA ASN A 106 -4.81 -33.10 -18.75
C ASN A 106 -4.61 -32.31 -17.46
N LYS A 107 -3.53 -32.61 -16.71
CA LYS A 107 -3.15 -31.84 -15.51
C LYS A 107 -2.80 -30.39 -15.84
N ALA A 108 -2.05 -30.15 -16.92
CA ALA A 108 -1.72 -28.80 -17.37
C ALA A 108 -2.97 -27.99 -17.74
N ARG A 109 -3.94 -28.62 -18.41
CA ARG A 109 -5.22 -27.99 -18.75
C ARG A 109 -6.03 -27.64 -17.51
N GLN A 110 -6.20 -28.58 -16.58
CA GLN A 110 -6.89 -28.32 -15.32
C GLN A 110 -6.23 -27.20 -14.50
N MET A 111 -4.89 -27.16 -14.47
CA MET A 111 -4.13 -26.09 -13.84
C MET A 111 -4.41 -24.74 -14.52
N ALA A 112 -4.33 -24.68 -15.85
CA ALA A 112 -4.60 -23.45 -16.60
C ALA A 112 -6.05 -22.96 -16.39
N ASP A 113 -7.02 -23.86 -16.30
CA ASP A 113 -8.42 -23.51 -16.02
C ASP A 113 -8.56 -22.89 -14.62
N ARG A 114 -7.92 -23.46 -13.59
CA ARG A 114 -7.91 -22.88 -12.23
C ARG A 114 -7.19 -21.54 -12.17
N ILE A 115 -6.06 -21.41 -12.86
CA ILE A 115 -5.33 -20.14 -12.98
C ILE A 115 -6.25 -19.06 -13.57
N LYS A 116 -6.92 -19.37 -14.68
CA LYS A 116 -7.80 -18.43 -15.37
C LYS A 116 -9.01 -18.03 -14.53
N SER A 117 -9.70 -19.01 -13.93
CA SER A 117 -10.96 -18.77 -13.24
C SER A 117 -10.80 -18.19 -11.84
N ASN A 118 -9.74 -18.57 -11.11
CA ASN A 118 -9.62 -18.28 -9.68
C ASN A 118 -8.37 -17.46 -9.34
N TYR A 119 -7.20 -17.81 -9.88
CA TYR A 119 -5.93 -17.24 -9.40
C TYR A 119 -5.58 -15.92 -10.04
N PHE A 120 -5.80 -15.77 -11.34
CA PHE A 120 -5.59 -14.50 -12.03
C PHE A 120 -6.42 -13.35 -11.42
N PRO A 121 -7.73 -13.51 -11.16
CA PRO A 121 -8.52 -12.50 -10.44
C PRO A 121 -7.95 -12.17 -9.05
N ALA A 122 -7.43 -13.17 -8.32
CA ALA A 122 -6.81 -12.97 -7.01
C ALA A 122 -5.54 -12.11 -7.09
N PHE A 123 -4.65 -12.39 -8.06
CA PHE A 123 -3.44 -11.58 -8.29
C PHE A 123 -3.78 -10.16 -8.74
N LYS A 124 -4.77 -10.00 -9.62
CA LYS A 124 -5.24 -8.67 -10.06
C LYS A 124 -5.77 -7.85 -8.88
N LYS A 125 -6.62 -8.46 -8.05
CA LYS A 125 -7.11 -7.84 -6.82
C LYS A 125 -5.96 -7.45 -5.87
N LEU A 126 -5.01 -8.35 -5.64
CA LEU A 126 -3.85 -8.08 -4.80
C LEU A 126 -3.03 -6.88 -5.32
N LEU A 127 -2.78 -6.83 -6.63
CA LEU A 127 -2.07 -5.72 -7.26
C LEU A 127 -2.80 -4.40 -7.05
N ASP A 128 -4.12 -4.38 -7.25
CA ASP A 128 -4.95 -3.18 -7.07
C ASP A 128 -4.97 -2.72 -5.60
N ASP A 129 -5.10 -3.66 -4.66
CA ASP A 129 -5.06 -3.36 -3.23
C ASP A 129 -3.68 -2.78 -2.81
N MET A 130 -2.58 -3.35 -3.32
CA MET A 130 -1.22 -2.83 -3.06
C MET A 130 -1.00 -1.46 -3.69
N ARG A 131 -1.46 -1.24 -4.93
CA ARG A 131 -1.40 0.07 -5.59
C ARG A 131 -2.20 1.12 -4.83
N SER A 132 -3.36 0.75 -4.30
CA SER A 132 -4.17 1.63 -3.45
C SER A 132 -3.40 2.04 -2.19
N GLN A 133 -2.76 1.09 -1.49
CA GLN A 133 -1.93 1.42 -0.32
C GLN A 133 -0.74 2.33 -0.68
N MET A 134 -0.15 2.18 -1.86
CA MET A 134 0.95 3.02 -2.33
C MET A 134 0.52 4.45 -2.71
N ARG A 135 -0.74 4.61 -3.13
CA ARG A 135 -1.34 5.90 -3.51
C ARG A 135 -2.01 6.59 -2.33
N ALA A 136 -2.30 5.88 -1.24
CA ALA A 136 -2.89 6.46 -0.04
C ALA A 136 -2.02 7.60 0.51
N ARG A 137 -2.67 8.63 1.03
CA ARG A 137 -2.06 9.81 1.63
C ARG A 137 -2.78 10.15 2.92
N ILE A 138 -2.01 10.60 3.90
CA ILE A 138 -2.50 11.29 5.09
C ILE A 138 -1.89 12.67 5.12
N TYR A 139 -2.56 13.60 5.80
CA TYR A 139 -2.22 15.00 5.74
C TYR A 139 -2.10 15.58 7.13
N HIS A 140 -0.98 16.22 7.42
CA HIS A 140 -0.77 16.96 8.66
C HIS A 140 -0.82 18.46 8.37
N ILE A 141 -1.55 19.21 9.19
CA ILE A 141 -1.65 20.67 9.08
C ILE A 141 -0.67 21.26 10.11
N CYS A 142 0.18 22.18 9.67
CA CYS A 142 1.11 22.86 10.57
C CYS A 142 1.29 24.35 10.21
N PHE A 143 1.88 25.10 11.14
CA PHE A 143 2.24 26.50 10.90
C PHE A 143 3.57 26.60 10.14
N PRO A 144 3.71 27.59 9.24
CA PRO A 144 4.95 27.80 8.48
C PRO A 144 6.22 27.91 9.34
N ASP A 145 6.14 28.58 10.49
CA ASP A 145 7.29 28.75 11.39
C ASP A 145 7.72 27.43 12.03
N SER A 146 6.77 26.58 12.43
CA SER A 146 7.06 25.24 12.97
C SER A 146 7.77 24.36 11.94
N TRP A 147 7.37 24.45 10.67
CA TRP A 147 8.06 23.76 9.57
C TRP A 147 9.45 24.35 9.30
N LYS A 148 9.56 25.67 9.22
CA LYS A 148 10.78 26.41 8.88
C LYS A 148 11.89 26.17 9.91
N ALA A 149 11.56 26.12 11.19
CA ALA A 149 12.50 25.82 12.27
C ALA A 149 13.17 24.44 12.12
N GLN A 150 12.56 23.52 11.38
CA GLN A 150 12.98 22.13 11.24
C GLN A 150 13.44 21.79 9.80
N LEU A 151 13.84 22.78 9.00
CA LEU A 151 14.29 22.53 7.62
C LEU A 151 15.60 21.73 7.55
N GLY A 152 16.50 21.92 8.51
CA GLY A 152 17.78 21.19 8.59
C GLY A 152 17.69 19.81 9.26
N ALA A 153 16.53 19.46 9.80
CA ALA A 153 16.34 18.19 10.50
C ALA A 153 15.98 17.04 9.53
N THR A 154 16.35 15.81 9.88
CA THR A 154 16.03 14.61 9.09
C THR A 154 14.59 14.13 9.30
N SER A 155 13.95 14.57 10.37
CA SER A 155 12.55 14.33 10.70
C SER A 155 11.85 15.64 11.10
N TYR A 156 10.52 15.62 11.05
CA TYR A 156 9.64 16.66 11.53
C TYR A 156 8.89 16.16 12.76
N ALA A 157 8.90 16.93 13.83
CA ALA A 157 8.07 16.70 15.02
C ALA A 157 7.17 17.91 15.23
N ASP A 158 5.86 17.68 15.29
CA ASP A 158 4.91 18.71 15.66
C ASP A 158 4.88 18.87 17.19
N ALA A 159 4.50 20.06 17.68
CA ALA A 159 4.38 20.32 19.12
C ALA A 159 3.37 19.38 19.82
N SER A 160 2.35 18.91 19.09
CA SER A 160 1.39 17.90 19.59
C SER A 160 2.05 16.58 19.96
N LEU A 161 3.19 16.21 19.36
CA LEU A 161 3.90 14.99 19.72
C LEU A 161 4.39 15.03 21.17
N ASP A 162 4.90 16.18 21.62
CA ASP A 162 5.36 16.36 23.00
C ASP A 162 4.19 16.62 23.97
N ALA A 163 3.16 17.36 23.52
CA ALA A 163 2.03 17.75 24.36
C ALA A 163 0.99 16.62 24.56
N GLU A 164 0.75 15.82 23.53
CA GLU A 164 -0.34 14.83 23.48
C GLU A 164 0.18 13.40 23.21
N GLY A 165 1.44 13.25 22.80
CA GLY A 165 2.06 11.96 22.50
C GLY A 165 1.91 11.50 21.05
N PHE A 166 1.26 12.28 20.19
CA PHE A 166 1.09 11.95 18.77
C PHE A 166 0.85 13.19 17.90
N ILE A 167 1.12 13.07 16.61
CA ILE A 167 0.87 14.08 15.58
C ILE A 167 -0.49 13.82 14.94
N HIS A 168 -1.37 14.83 14.94
CA HIS A 168 -2.66 14.74 14.26
C HIS A 168 -2.52 14.75 12.74
N CYS A 169 -3.15 13.79 12.09
CA CYS A 169 -3.30 13.77 10.64
C CYS A 169 -4.78 13.66 10.27
N SER A 170 -5.08 13.92 9.00
CA SER A 170 -6.40 13.78 8.40
C SER A 170 -6.28 12.97 7.11
N MET A 171 -7.34 12.23 6.78
CA MET A 171 -7.56 11.76 5.41
C MET A 171 -7.92 12.95 4.51
N LYS A 172 -7.83 12.77 3.19
CA LYS A 172 -8.09 13.87 2.24
C LYS A 172 -9.49 14.47 2.42
N GLU A 173 -10.47 13.59 2.66
CA GLU A 173 -11.89 13.94 2.81
C GLU A 173 -12.18 14.67 4.13
N GLN A 174 -11.26 14.58 5.10
CA GLN A 174 -11.41 15.16 6.44
C GLN A 174 -10.82 16.57 6.53
N LEU A 175 -9.94 16.95 5.61
CA LEU A 175 -9.11 18.15 5.71
C LEU A 175 -9.92 19.44 5.86
N ASP A 176 -10.90 19.68 4.98
CA ASP A 176 -11.67 20.94 4.98
C ASP A 176 -12.44 21.12 6.29
N ALA A 177 -13.00 20.03 6.83
CA ALA A 177 -13.70 20.04 8.11
C ALA A 177 -12.73 20.32 9.28
N THR A 178 -11.56 19.68 9.28
CA THR A 178 -10.51 19.91 10.28
C THR A 178 -10.01 21.36 10.25
N LEU A 179 -9.68 21.88 9.07
CA LEU A 179 -9.25 23.27 8.86
C LEU A 179 -10.29 24.26 9.39
N GLY A 180 -11.54 24.10 8.97
CA GLY A 180 -12.63 25.00 9.36
C GLY A 180 -13.00 24.97 10.85
N ARG A 181 -12.71 23.86 11.55
CA ARG A 181 -13.02 23.67 12.97
C ARG A 181 -11.92 24.16 13.90
N TYR A 182 -10.65 23.91 13.55
CA TYR A 182 -9.53 24.12 14.47
C TYR A 182 -8.57 25.23 14.05
N PHE A 183 -8.57 25.63 12.78
CA PHE A 183 -7.56 26.53 12.23
C PHE A 183 -8.14 27.77 11.55
N ARG A 184 -9.45 28.04 11.67
CA ARG A 184 -10.16 29.11 10.95
C ARG A 184 -9.51 30.50 11.07
N ASP A 185 -8.98 30.82 12.25
CA ASP A 185 -8.39 32.13 12.53
C ASP A 185 -6.88 32.16 12.25
N ALA A 186 -6.30 31.07 11.74
CA ALA A 186 -4.89 31.00 11.39
C ALA A 186 -4.60 31.78 10.10
N PRO A 187 -3.62 32.70 10.11
CA PRO A 187 -3.31 33.55 8.95
C PRO A 187 -2.64 32.77 7.82
N GLU A 188 -1.78 31.81 8.17
CA GLU A 188 -1.06 30.97 7.22
C GLU A 188 -0.93 29.55 7.76
N LEU A 189 -1.12 28.58 6.86
CA LEU A 189 -1.02 27.15 7.17
C LEU A 189 -0.29 26.44 6.04
N LEU A 190 0.39 25.36 6.41
CA LEU A 190 0.93 24.36 5.50
C LEU A 190 0.19 23.04 5.68
N ILE A 191 0.04 22.30 4.58
CA ILE A 191 -0.44 20.92 4.58
C ILE A 191 0.72 20.04 4.13
N LEU A 192 1.20 19.18 5.02
CA LEU A 192 2.20 18.16 4.73
C LEU A 192 1.49 16.91 4.20
N GLU A 193 1.72 16.56 2.94
CA GLU A 193 1.25 15.29 2.36
C GLU A 193 2.23 14.18 2.72
N ILE A 194 1.77 13.18 3.49
CA ILE A 194 2.60 12.13 4.07
C ILE A 194 2.22 10.78 3.47
N LEU A 195 3.24 9.98 3.13
CA LEU A 195 3.09 8.60 2.72
C LEU A 195 2.86 7.69 3.94
N PRO A 196 1.66 7.09 4.12
CA PRO A 196 1.32 6.35 5.32
C PRO A 196 2.20 5.12 5.54
N SER A 197 2.63 4.46 4.46
CA SER A 197 3.49 3.28 4.54
C SER A 197 4.86 3.60 5.15
N ALA A 198 5.37 4.82 4.96
CA ALA A 198 6.67 5.23 5.50
C ALA A 198 6.66 5.49 7.01
N VAL A 199 5.48 5.62 7.61
CA VAL A 199 5.24 5.82 9.06
C VAL A 199 4.38 4.72 9.67
N ALA A 200 4.21 3.58 8.98
CA ALA A 200 3.22 2.55 9.32
C ALA A 200 3.38 1.96 10.73
N GLN A 201 4.61 1.92 11.25
CA GLN A 201 4.91 1.44 12.61
C GLN A 201 4.36 2.36 13.71
N ASP A 202 4.25 3.66 13.44
CA ASP A 202 3.84 4.69 14.38
C ASP A 202 2.42 5.22 14.07
N LEU A 203 1.83 4.79 12.95
CA LEU A 203 0.53 5.23 12.46
C LEU A 203 -0.61 4.39 13.07
N ARG A 204 -1.60 5.06 13.66
CA ARG A 204 -2.83 4.44 14.16
C ARG A 204 -4.06 5.16 13.63
N MET A 205 -5.14 4.41 13.40
CA MET A 205 -6.45 4.95 13.01
C MET A 205 -7.41 4.91 14.20
N GLU A 206 -7.66 6.05 14.84
CA GLU A 206 -8.38 6.16 16.11
C GLU A 206 -9.61 7.06 15.99
N PRO A 207 -10.71 6.75 16.69
CA PRO A 207 -11.92 7.57 16.64
C PRO A 207 -11.66 8.95 17.25
N ALA A 208 -12.19 10.00 16.64
CA ALA A 208 -12.20 11.33 17.27
C ALA A 208 -13.08 11.31 18.54
N PRO A 209 -12.77 12.12 19.57
CA PRO A 209 -13.61 12.22 20.75
C PRO A 209 -15.06 12.52 20.37
N HIS A 210 -16.00 11.69 20.84
CA HIS A 210 -17.44 11.83 20.59
C HIS A 210 -17.87 11.59 19.13
N SER A 211 -17.03 11.00 18.27
CA SER A 211 -17.36 10.57 16.91
C SER A 211 -16.93 9.13 16.67
N GLN A 212 -17.62 8.43 15.77
CA GLN A 212 -17.14 7.14 15.25
C GLN A 212 -16.15 7.30 14.09
N GLU A 213 -16.04 8.52 13.55
CA GLU A 213 -15.09 8.83 12.50
C GLU A 213 -13.65 8.67 13.00
N ARG A 214 -12.83 7.95 12.23
CA ARG A 214 -11.43 7.65 12.57
C ARG A 214 -10.47 8.60 11.88
N PHE A 215 -9.51 9.10 12.63
CA PHE A 215 -8.44 9.96 12.17
C PHE A 215 -7.09 9.22 12.27
N PRO A 216 -6.17 9.48 11.33
CA PRO A 216 -4.80 9.01 11.44
C PRO A 216 -4.02 9.82 12.49
N HIS A 217 -3.31 9.12 13.37
CA HIS A 217 -2.38 9.70 14.35
C HIS A 217 -1.01 9.05 14.22
N ILE A 218 0.06 9.84 14.25
CA ILE A 218 1.44 9.33 14.17
C ILE A 218 2.11 9.50 15.54
N TYR A 219 2.44 8.39 16.20
CA TYR A 219 3.04 8.34 17.54
C TYR A 219 4.58 8.49 17.52
N GLY A 220 5.09 9.29 16.59
CA GLY A 220 6.52 9.48 16.39
C GLY A 220 6.82 10.62 15.42
N ALA A 221 8.08 11.06 15.39
CA ALA A 221 8.52 12.08 14.44
C ALA A 221 8.43 11.55 12.99
N VAL A 222 7.91 12.39 12.08
CA VAL A 222 7.73 12.04 10.67
C VAL A 222 9.07 12.18 9.95
N PRO A 223 9.66 11.13 9.38
CA PRO A 223 10.86 11.27 8.54
C PRO A 223 10.59 12.24 7.38
N LYS A 224 11.49 13.18 7.08
CA LYS A 224 11.28 14.13 5.96
C LYS A 224 11.08 13.41 4.63
N SER A 225 11.68 12.23 4.46
CA SER A 225 11.48 11.37 3.30
C SER A 225 10.08 10.74 3.19
N ALA A 226 9.29 10.74 4.26
CA ALA A 226 7.88 10.33 4.24
C ALA A 226 6.95 11.47 3.79
N ILE A 227 7.42 12.72 3.83
CA ILE A 227 6.68 13.90 3.39
C ILE A 227 6.90 14.07 1.89
N LEU A 228 5.87 13.80 1.11
CA LEU A 228 5.94 13.80 -0.35
C LEU A 228 5.83 15.21 -0.92
N LYS A 229 4.97 16.05 -0.31
CA LYS A 229 4.73 17.43 -0.72
C LYS A 229 4.39 18.30 0.49
N VAL A 230 4.65 19.59 0.35
CA VAL A 230 4.26 20.63 1.31
C VAL A 230 3.46 21.67 0.55
N HIS A 231 2.17 21.78 0.87
CA HIS A 231 1.26 22.71 0.21
C HIS A 231 1.04 23.93 1.10
N ARG A 232 1.07 25.12 0.51
CA ARG A 232 0.59 26.32 1.19
C ARG A 232 -0.92 26.36 1.09
N PHE A 233 -1.60 26.49 2.23
CA PHE A 233 -3.05 26.57 2.24
C PHE A 233 -3.52 27.98 1.85
N ASP A 234 -4.61 28.05 1.07
CA ASP A 234 -5.29 29.29 0.68
C ASP A 234 -6.78 29.14 0.98
N TRP A 235 -7.30 29.97 1.89
CA TRP A 235 -8.71 29.97 2.30
C TRP A 235 -9.69 30.29 1.16
N LYS A 236 -9.21 30.74 0.00
CA LYS A 236 -10.02 30.93 -1.22
C LYS A 236 -10.32 29.62 -1.95
N LYS A 237 -9.66 28.53 -1.59
CA LYS A 237 -9.80 27.21 -2.19
C LYS A 237 -10.08 26.17 -1.11
N THR A 238 -10.64 25.04 -1.53
CA THR A 238 -10.69 23.83 -0.71
C THR A 238 -9.30 23.21 -0.61
N ALA A 239 -9.05 22.45 0.47
CA ALA A 239 -7.82 21.68 0.60
C ALA A 239 -7.66 20.66 -0.53
N ARG A 240 -8.79 20.11 -1.01
CA ARG A 240 -8.80 19.19 -2.15
C ARG A 240 -8.25 19.82 -3.42
N GLU A 241 -8.70 21.02 -3.77
CA GLU A 241 -8.22 21.75 -4.96
C GLU A 241 -6.72 22.01 -4.87
N ILE A 242 -6.23 22.45 -3.71
CA ILE A 242 -4.81 22.74 -3.48
C ILE A 242 -3.92 21.49 -3.67
N ILE A 243 -4.37 20.35 -3.15
CA ILE A 243 -3.65 19.07 -3.28
C ILE A 243 -3.63 18.60 -4.73
N GLU A 244 -4.77 18.71 -5.45
CA GLU A 244 -4.90 18.23 -6.83
C GLU A 244 -4.13 19.10 -7.84
N GLU A 245 -4.14 20.43 -7.69
CA GLU A 245 -3.38 21.35 -8.56
C GLU A 245 -1.85 21.17 -8.47
N SER A 246 -1.39 20.55 -7.40
CA SER A 246 0.04 20.32 -7.13
C SER A 246 0.53 18.96 -7.66
N THR A 247 -0.31 18.17 -8.35
CA THR A 247 -0.03 16.78 -8.79
C THR A 247 0.28 16.65 -10.26
#